data_AF-A0A951AWN3-F1
#
_entry.id   AF-A0A951AWN3-F1
#
_cell.length_a   1.000
_cell.length_b   1.000
_cell.length_c   1.000
_cell.angle_alpha   90.00
_cell.angle_beta   90.00
_cell.angle_gamma   90.00
#
_symmetry.space_group_name_H-M   'P 1'
#
loop_
_entity.id
_entity.type
_entity.pdbx_description
1 polymer ?
#
loop_
_entity_poly.entity_id
_entity_poly.type
_entity_poly.pdbx_seq_one_letter_code
_entity_poly.pdbx_strand_id
1 'polypeptide(L)'
;MAAPAHSLDASDLIDGDLVPAAVLVPIVLGPAPCVLLTKRNERLKAHAGQVSFPGGRIDPGDASPEAAALREASEEIALECREVELAGRLPDYVTGTGYRITPVLGLIPPGLPLRPSPQEVEAVLELPLSVLLDPDAPQRKRAMFRGRLREFWVWPHPDHYIWGATAAILVHLARILRPSG
;
A
#
# COMPACT_ATOMS: atom_id res chain seq x y z
N MET A 1 -6.30 -1.50 -19.20
CA MET A 1 -7.39 -1.22 -18.23
C MET A 1 -7.27 0.21 -17.74
N ALA A 2 -8.38 0.96 -17.68
CA ALA A 2 -8.43 2.29 -17.07
C ALA A 2 -8.45 2.18 -15.54
N ALA A 3 -7.95 3.19 -14.82
CA ALA A 3 -8.01 3.22 -13.36
C ALA A 3 -9.47 3.15 -12.88
N PRO A 4 -9.82 2.30 -11.90
CA PRO A 4 -11.12 2.32 -11.23
C PRO A 4 -11.42 3.72 -10.66
N ALA A 5 -12.69 4.09 -10.52
CA ALA A 5 -13.12 5.42 -10.09
C ALA A 5 -12.86 5.76 -8.60
N HIS A 6 -11.96 5.07 -7.90
CA HIS A 6 -11.87 5.12 -6.43
C HIS A 6 -10.57 5.69 -5.83
N SER A 7 -9.64 6.25 -6.60
CA SER A 7 -8.50 6.99 -6.00
C SER A 7 -7.81 7.94 -6.97
N LEU A 8 -8.26 9.19 -6.99
CA LEU A 8 -7.63 10.27 -7.74
C LEU A 8 -7.50 11.45 -6.77
N ASP A 9 -6.28 11.68 -6.31
CA ASP A 9 -5.90 12.51 -5.15
C ASP A 9 -6.78 13.75 -4.99
N ALA A 10 -7.59 13.74 -3.92
CA ALA A 10 -8.64 14.71 -3.64
C ALA A 10 -8.67 15.10 -2.15
N SER A 11 -7.50 15.10 -1.49
CA SER A 11 -7.34 15.58 -0.11
C SER A 11 -8.04 16.92 0.14
N ASP A 12 -8.03 17.80 -0.86
CA ASP A 12 -8.59 19.16 -0.80
C ASP A 12 -10.13 19.21 -0.86
N LEU A 13 -10.81 18.07 -0.97
CA LEU A 13 -12.28 17.96 -1.10
C LEU A 13 -12.94 17.32 0.14
N ILE A 14 -12.18 17.04 1.19
CA ILE A 14 -12.72 16.36 2.37
C ILE A 14 -13.15 17.40 3.41
N ASP A 15 -14.45 17.40 3.69
CA ASP A 15 -15.08 18.13 4.78
C ASP A 15 -15.42 17.09 5.88
N GLY A 16 -14.78 17.17 7.05
CA GLY A 16 -14.95 16.23 8.17
C GLY A 16 -13.68 15.52 8.65
N ASP A 17 -13.83 14.74 9.73
CA ASP A 17 -12.72 14.01 10.35
C ASP A 17 -12.24 12.86 9.46
N LEU A 18 -10.92 12.75 9.31
CA LEU A 18 -10.30 11.67 8.55
C LEU A 18 -10.37 10.37 9.33
N VAL A 19 -10.70 9.28 8.64
CA VAL A 19 -10.66 7.93 9.22
C VAL A 19 -9.19 7.51 9.35
N PRO A 20 -8.70 7.23 10.57
CA PRO A 20 -7.33 6.78 10.77
C PRO A 20 -7.17 5.35 10.25
N ALA A 21 -6.10 5.12 9.48
CA ALA A 21 -5.74 3.82 8.92
C ALA A 21 -4.23 3.62 9.02
N ALA A 22 -3.79 2.37 9.06
CA ALA A 22 -2.39 2.00 9.02
C ALA A 22 -2.17 0.87 8.03
N VAL A 23 -1.05 0.95 7.32
CA VAL A 23 -0.62 -0.11 6.39
C VAL A 23 0.81 -0.54 6.72
N LEU A 24 1.08 -1.83 6.62
CA LEU A 24 2.44 -2.33 6.66
C LEU A 24 3.07 -2.22 5.27
N VAL A 25 4.27 -1.66 5.20
CA VAL A 25 5.12 -1.62 4.02
C VAL A 25 6.24 -2.64 4.25
N PRO A 26 5.98 -3.94 4.02
CA PRO A 26 6.96 -4.99 4.27
C PRO A 26 7.99 -5.06 3.14
N ILE A 27 9.27 -5.00 3.48
CA ILE A 27 10.39 -5.30 2.60
C ILE A 27 10.92 -6.68 2.94
N VAL A 28 10.78 -7.62 2.00
CA VAL A 28 11.45 -8.92 2.08
C VAL A 28 12.93 -8.71 1.82
N LEU A 29 13.76 -9.11 2.78
CA LEU A 29 15.21 -9.08 2.65
C LEU A 29 15.73 -10.32 1.90
N GLY A 30 16.93 -10.22 1.36
CA GLY A 30 17.60 -11.34 0.68
C GLY A 30 18.26 -10.92 -0.62
N PRO A 31 18.64 -11.89 -1.48
CA PRO A 31 19.33 -11.61 -2.74
C PRO A 31 18.44 -10.92 -3.79
N ALA A 32 17.12 -11.09 -3.70
CA ALA A 32 16.14 -10.44 -4.54
C ALA A 32 15.11 -9.72 -3.64
N PRO A 33 15.48 -8.58 -3.03
CA PRO A 33 14.58 -7.89 -2.12
C PRO A 33 13.36 -7.36 -2.87
N CYS A 34 12.20 -7.40 -2.22
CA CYS A 34 10.94 -6.96 -2.79
C CYS A 34 10.03 -6.34 -1.73
N VAL A 35 9.05 -5.57 -2.18
CA VAL A 35 7.96 -5.08 -1.35
C VAL A 35 6.77 -6.00 -1.51
N LEU A 36 6.16 -6.46 -0.41
CA LEU A 36 4.92 -7.23 -0.52
C LEU A 36 3.71 -6.31 -0.64
N LEU A 37 2.79 -6.71 -1.51
CA LEU A 37 1.49 -6.10 -1.72
C LEU A 37 0.42 -7.19 -1.69
N THR A 38 -0.83 -6.80 -1.50
CA THR A 38 -2.00 -7.66 -1.57
C THR A 38 -2.89 -7.24 -2.72
N LYS A 39 -3.49 -8.20 -3.42
CA LYS A 39 -4.61 -7.95 -4.33
C LYS A 39 -5.89 -8.24 -3.56
N ARG A 40 -6.71 -7.21 -3.34
CA ARG A 40 -8.01 -7.36 -2.66
C ARG A 40 -8.96 -8.19 -3.52
N ASN A 41 -9.76 -9.03 -2.88
CA ASN A 41 -10.77 -9.84 -3.55
C ASN A 41 -11.77 -8.95 -4.31
N GLU A 42 -12.14 -9.34 -5.53
CA GLU A 42 -13.07 -8.59 -6.38
C GLU A 42 -14.49 -8.51 -5.81
N ARG A 43 -14.82 -9.38 -4.85
CA ARG A 43 -16.16 -9.45 -4.23
C ARG A 43 -16.39 -8.42 -3.12
N LEU A 44 -15.37 -7.66 -2.73
CA LEU A 44 -15.47 -6.69 -1.65
C LEU A 44 -16.25 -5.44 -2.08
N LYS A 45 -17.08 -4.90 -1.18
CA LYS A 45 -17.93 -3.73 -1.48
C LYS A 45 -17.13 -2.45 -1.76
N ALA A 46 -15.93 -2.35 -1.22
CA ALA A 46 -15.03 -1.22 -1.41
C ALA A 46 -13.66 -1.72 -1.85
N HIS A 47 -13.02 -0.98 -2.76
CA HIS A 47 -11.66 -1.25 -3.23
C HIS A 47 -11.44 -2.65 -3.83
N ALA A 48 -12.50 -3.28 -4.36
CA ALA A 48 -12.45 -4.56 -5.05
C ALA A 48 -11.35 -4.59 -6.12
N GLY A 49 -10.52 -5.64 -6.11
CA GLY A 49 -9.45 -5.87 -7.08
C GLY A 49 -8.27 -4.91 -6.99
N GLN A 50 -8.27 -3.96 -6.05
CA GLN A 50 -7.15 -3.03 -5.91
C GLN A 50 -5.92 -3.72 -5.32
N VAL A 51 -4.75 -3.33 -5.84
CA VAL A 51 -3.48 -3.68 -5.20
C VAL A 51 -3.20 -2.68 -4.09
N SER A 52 -2.97 -3.18 -2.88
CA SER A 52 -2.67 -2.39 -1.70
C SER A 52 -1.52 -2.98 -0.90
N PHE A 53 -1.04 -2.22 0.07
CA PHE A 53 -0.28 -2.79 1.17
C PHE A 53 -1.23 -3.57 2.09
N PRO A 54 -0.76 -4.58 2.84
CA PRO A 54 -1.53 -5.14 3.94
C PRO A 54 -1.87 -4.04 4.95
N GLY A 55 -3.12 -3.95 5.36
CA GLY A 55 -3.54 -2.90 6.28
C GLY A 55 -4.99 -2.49 6.18
N GLY A 56 -5.41 -1.69 7.16
CA GLY A 56 -6.80 -1.37 7.37
C GLY A 56 -6.98 -0.19 8.31
N ARG A 57 -8.16 -0.12 8.90
CA ARG A 57 -8.50 0.94 9.87
C ARG A 57 -7.72 0.73 11.16
N ILE A 58 -7.41 1.83 11.84
CA ILE A 58 -6.94 1.76 13.23
C ILE A 58 -8.20 1.64 14.10
N ASP A 59 -8.36 0.51 14.75
CA ASP A 59 -9.49 0.24 15.64
C ASP A 59 -9.27 0.87 17.03
N PRO A 60 -10.33 1.16 17.80
CA PRO A 60 -10.19 1.74 19.13
C PRO A 60 -9.35 0.92 20.12
N GLY A 61 -9.18 -0.38 19.86
CA GLY A 61 -8.36 -1.30 20.66
C GLY A 61 -6.88 -1.36 20.22
N ASP A 62 -6.52 -0.78 19.08
CA ASP A 62 -5.14 -0.79 18.60
C ASP A 62 -4.29 0.19 19.43
N ALA A 63 -3.21 -0.30 20.03
CA ALA A 63 -2.34 0.50 20.89
C ALA A 63 -1.54 1.56 20.11
N SER A 64 -1.34 1.34 18.80
CA SER A 64 -0.64 2.26 17.91
C SER A 64 -0.94 1.94 16.43
N PRO A 65 -0.58 2.83 15.49
CA PRO A 65 -0.59 2.52 14.05
C PRO A 65 0.22 1.27 13.67
N GLU A 66 1.36 1.02 14.32
CA GLU A 66 2.16 -0.20 14.12
C GLU A 66 1.37 -1.44 14.54
N ALA A 67 0.69 -1.39 15.69
CA ALA A 67 -0.14 -2.50 16.16
C ALA A 67 -1.27 -2.82 15.16
N ALA A 68 -1.94 -1.78 14.65
CA ALA A 68 -2.97 -1.95 13.62
C ALA A 68 -2.40 -2.55 12.33
N ALA A 69 -1.29 -2.01 11.82
CA ALA A 69 -0.65 -2.52 10.59
C ALA A 69 -0.21 -3.98 10.72
N LEU A 70 0.34 -4.38 11.86
CA LEU A 70 0.76 -5.75 12.14
C LEU A 70 -0.43 -6.70 12.32
N ARG A 71 -1.48 -6.28 13.03
CA ARG A 71 -2.73 -7.05 13.17
C ARG A 71 -3.34 -7.34 11.80
N GLU A 72 -3.52 -6.31 10.99
CA GLU A 72 -4.08 -6.43 9.63
C GLU A 72 -3.21 -7.31 8.74
N ALA A 73 -1.88 -7.18 8.78
CA ALA A 73 -0.98 -8.06 8.02
C ALA A 73 -1.07 -9.53 8.48
N SER A 74 -1.24 -9.77 9.79
CA SER A 74 -1.48 -11.11 10.32
C SER A 74 -2.83 -11.68 9.85
N GLU A 75 -3.88 -10.87 9.84
CA GLU A 75 -5.23 -11.29 9.42
C GLU A 75 -5.30 -11.51 7.90
N GLU A 76 -4.71 -10.63 7.10
CA GLU A 76 -4.79 -10.64 5.64
C GLU A 76 -3.86 -11.67 4.98
N ILE A 77 -2.65 -11.87 5.52
CA ILE A 77 -1.61 -12.69 4.87
C ILE A 77 -0.87 -13.66 5.81
N ALA A 78 -1.34 -13.85 7.04
CA ALA A 78 -0.71 -14.68 8.06
C ALA A 78 0.75 -14.29 8.35
N LEU A 79 1.07 -13.00 8.25
CA LEU A 79 2.39 -12.48 8.62
C LEU A 79 2.45 -12.30 10.14
N GLU A 80 3.16 -13.19 10.80
CA GLU A 80 3.35 -13.16 12.26
C GLU A 80 4.16 -11.93 12.69
N CYS A 81 3.68 -11.18 13.69
CA CYS A 81 4.32 -9.94 14.15
C CYS A 81 5.81 -10.11 14.53
N ARG A 82 6.19 -11.29 15.05
CA ARG A 82 7.57 -11.59 15.45
C ARG A 82 8.56 -11.68 14.29
N GLU A 83 8.06 -11.87 13.07
CA GLU A 83 8.87 -11.96 11.86
C GLU A 83 9.16 -10.58 11.26
N VAL A 84 8.56 -9.51 11.83
CA VAL A 84 8.65 -8.14 11.33
C VAL A 84 9.54 -7.30 12.23
N GLU A 85 10.67 -6.83 11.69
CA GLU A 85 11.47 -5.78 12.31
C GLU A 85 10.94 -4.40 11.85
N LEU A 86 10.37 -3.63 12.78
CA LEU A 86 9.86 -2.29 12.46
C LEU A 86 11.01 -1.30 12.29
N ALA A 87 11.11 -0.68 11.11
CA ALA A 87 12.18 0.25 10.76
C ALA A 87 11.76 1.73 10.89
N GLY A 88 10.46 2.02 10.98
CA GLY A 88 9.93 3.36 11.18
C GLY A 88 8.64 3.62 10.43
N ARG A 89 8.31 4.90 10.21
CA ARG A 89 7.12 5.33 9.46
C ARG A 89 7.51 6.19 8.26
N LEU A 90 6.72 6.09 7.20
CA LEU A 90 6.72 7.06 6.11
C LEU A 90 5.77 8.22 6.46
N PRO A 91 5.86 9.38 5.78
CA PRO A 91 4.87 10.43 5.94
C PRO A 91 3.45 9.93 5.66
N ASP A 92 2.50 10.36 6.49
CA ASP A 92 1.09 10.04 6.31
C ASP A 92 0.59 10.43 4.92
N TYR A 93 -0.34 9.63 4.40
CA TYR A 93 -1.00 9.88 3.13
C TYR A 93 -2.50 10.04 3.31
N VAL A 94 -3.04 11.19 2.88
CA VAL A 94 -4.49 11.47 2.92
C VAL A 94 -5.11 11.09 1.59
N THR A 95 -5.93 10.06 1.60
CA THR A 95 -6.64 9.59 0.41
C THR A 95 -7.81 10.51 0.05
N GLY A 96 -8.19 10.57 -1.23
CA GLY A 96 -9.44 11.22 -1.65
C GLY A 96 -10.73 10.55 -1.17
N THR A 97 -10.64 9.40 -0.48
CA THR A 97 -11.77 8.65 0.10
C THR A 97 -11.97 8.89 1.59
N GLY A 98 -11.21 9.81 2.22
CA GLY A 98 -11.42 10.19 3.62
C GLY A 98 -10.52 9.48 4.63
N TYR A 99 -9.54 8.69 4.19
CA TYR A 99 -8.59 8.02 5.08
C TYR A 99 -7.29 8.83 5.24
N ARG A 100 -6.78 8.89 6.48
CA ARG A 100 -5.39 9.24 6.78
C ARG A 100 -4.62 7.95 7.04
N ILE A 101 -3.80 7.55 6.08
CA ILE A 101 -3.03 6.32 6.14
C ILE A 101 -1.66 6.61 6.75
N THR A 102 -1.30 5.89 7.80
CA THR A 102 0.05 5.83 8.37
C THR A 102 0.80 4.62 7.80
N PRO A 103 1.80 4.80 6.91
CA PRO A 103 2.57 3.68 6.37
C PRO A 103 3.72 3.32 7.32
N VAL A 104 3.71 2.07 7.79
CA VAL A 104 4.69 1.52 8.74
C VAL A 104 5.68 0.65 7.98
N LEU A 105 6.97 0.97 8.03
CA LEU A 105 8.01 0.21 7.35
C LEU A 105 8.42 -0.99 8.20
N GLY A 106 8.37 -2.19 7.62
CA GLY A 106 8.79 -3.43 8.26
C GLY A 106 9.78 -4.21 7.38
N LEU A 107 10.81 -4.79 7.98
CA LEU A 107 11.72 -5.70 7.32
C LEU A 107 11.37 -7.14 7.71
N ILE A 108 11.32 -8.05 6.74
CA ILE A 108 10.98 -9.45 6.97
C ILE A 108 11.98 -10.38 6.27
N PRO A 109 12.29 -11.57 6.84
CA PRO A 109 13.12 -12.56 6.18
C PRO A 109 12.42 -13.17 4.95
N PRO A 110 13.16 -13.74 3.99
CA PRO A 110 12.58 -14.44 2.85
C PRO A 110 12.03 -15.82 3.26
N GLY A 111 11.11 -16.35 2.46
CA GLY A 111 10.62 -17.73 2.62
C GLY A 111 9.57 -17.94 3.71
N LEU A 112 8.96 -16.87 4.22
CA LEU A 112 7.86 -16.97 5.17
C LEU A 112 6.64 -17.67 4.53
N PRO A 113 5.92 -18.52 5.27
CA PRO A 113 4.78 -19.28 4.75
C PRO A 113 3.50 -18.41 4.75
N LEU A 114 3.51 -17.31 4.00
CA LEU A 114 2.39 -16.38 3.92
C LEU A 114 1.13 -17.05 3.36
N ARG A 115 -0.03 -16.73 3.93
CA ARG A 115 -1.32 -17.30 3.55
C ARG A 115 -2.36 -16.19 3.37
N PRO A 116 -2.72 -15.86 2.12
CA PRO A 116 -3.80 -14.91 1.85
C PRO A 116 -5.11 -15.37 2.51
N SER A 117 -5.77 -14.46 3.23
CA SER A 117 -7.12 -14.69 3.73
C SER A 117 -8.08 -14.76 2.54
N PRO A 118 -8.80 -15.88 2.32
CA PRO A 118 -9.64 -16.06 1.13
C PRO A 118 -10.84 -15.11 1.10
N GLN A 119 -11.22 -14.53 2.25
CA GLN A 119 -12.30 -13.56 2.32
C GLN A 119 -11.89 -12.18 1.79
N GLU A 120 -10.61 -11.82 1.91
CA GLU A 120 -10.15 -10.45 1.72
C GLU A 120 -9.06 -10.30 0.66
N VAL A 121 -8.14 -11.26 0.57
CA VAL A 121 -6.97 -11.22 -0.29
C VAL A 121 -7.03 -12.36 -1.30
N GLU A 122 -7.03 -11.98 -2.58
CA GLU A 122 -6.96 -12.92 -3.69
C GLU A 122 -5.53 -13.43 -3.91
N ALA A 123 -4.55 -12.54 -3.78
CA ALA A 123 -3.14 -12.87 -4.00
C ALA A 123 -2.21 -11.96 -3.18
N VAL A 124 -1.06 -12.52 -2.78
CA VAL A 124 0.10 -11.75 -2.35
C VAL A 124 0.99 -11.54 -3.56
N LEU A 125 1.43 -10.30 -3.74
CA LEU A 125 2.23 -9.85 -4.87
C LEU A 125 3.58 -9.37 -4.36
N GLU A 126 4.61 -9.53 -5.20
CA GLU A 126 5.95 -9.02 -4.94
C GLU A 126 6.26 -7.93 -5.96
N LEU A 127 6.66 -6.76 -5.47
CA LEU A 127 7.25 -5.70 -6.29
C LEU A 127 8.76 -5.69 -6.05
N PRO A 128 9.60 -6.16 -7.00
CA PRO A 128 11.04 -6.17 -6.80
C PRO A 128 11.58 -4.78 -6.48
N LEU A 129 12.53 -4.72 -5.53
CA LEU A 129 13.12 -3.45 -5.12
C LEU A 129 13.89 -2.80 -6.28
N SER A 130 14.42 -3.60 -7.21
CA SER A 130 15.01 -3.08 -8.46
C SER A 130 14.00 -2.27 -9.29
N VAL A 131 12.75 -2.72 -9.38
CA VAL A 131 11.66 -2.01 -10.07
C VAL A 131 11.18 -0.80 -9.26
N LEU A 132 11.20 -0.87 -7.93
CA LEU A 132 10.89 0.29 -7.08
C LEU A 132 11.95 1.39 -7.20
N LEU A 133 13.22 1.00 -7.25
CA LEU A 133 14.34 1.92 -7.25
C LEU A 133 14.64 2.51 -8.63
N ASP A 134 14.14 1.91 -9.71
CA ASP A 134 14.22 2.47 -11.06
C ASP A 134 13.48 3.83 -11.13
N PRO A 135 14.19 4.94 -11.41
CA PRO A 135 13.58 6.27 -11.49
C PRO A 135 12.58 6.43 -12.63
N ASP A 136 12.67 5.61 -13.68
CA ASP A 136 11.82 5.70 -14.86
C ASP A 136 10.61 4.75 -14.80
N ALA A 137 10.59 3.83 -13.83
CA ALA A 137 9.47 2.91 -13.63
C ALA A 137 8.13 3.61 -13.31
N PRO A 138 8.01 4.53 -12.34
CA PRO A 138 6.73 5.12 -11.99
C PRO A 138 6.19 6.03 -13.09
N GLN A 139 4.97 5.76 -13.54
CA GLN A 139 4.31 6.53 -14.59
C GLN A 139 3.32 7.53 -13.99
N ARG A 140 3.33 8.78 -14.47
CA ARG A 140 2.21 9.70 -14.24
C ARG A 140 1.12 9.46 -15.27
N LYS A 141 -0.11 9.31 -14.78
CA LYS A 141 -1.31 9.24 -15.62
C LYS A 141 -2.31 10.30 -15.20
N ARG A 142 -3.23 10.60 -16.11
CA ARG A 142 -4.29 11.58 -15.92
C ARG A 142 -5.65 10.94 -16.15
N ALA A 143 -6.62 11.25 -15.30
CA ALA A 143 -8.00 10.82 -15.47
C ALA A 143 -8.97 11.90 -14.97
N MET A 144 -10.15 11.95 -15.56
CA MET A 144 -11.22 12.84 -15.11
C MET A 144 -11.92 12.22 -13.89
N PHE A 145 -11.98 12.96 -12.79
CA PHE A 145 -12.64 12.54 -11.54
C PHE A 145 -13.51 13.65 -10.99
N ARG A 146 -14.82 13.37 -10.81
CA ARG A 146 -15.79 14.36 -10.32
C ARG A 146 -15.69 15.71 -11.06
N GLY A 147 -15.53 15.66 -12.38
CA GLY A 147 -15.42 16.84 -13.24
C GLY A 147 -14.07 17.57 -13.20
N ARG A 148 -13.04 17.02 -12.54
CA ARG A 148 -11.69 17.59 -12.51
C ARG A 148 -10.66 16.62 -13.07
N LEU A 149 -9.74 17.11 -13.88
CA LEU A 149 -8.59 16.32 -14.32
C LEU A 149 -7.64 16.13 -13.13
N ARG A 150 -7.31 14.88 -12.81
CA ARG A 150 -6.41 14.51 -11.72
C ARG A 150 -5.22 13.74 -12.26
N GLU A 151 -4.04 14.06 -11.75
CA GLU A 151 -2.83 13.26 -11.98
C GLU A 151 -2.69 12.22 -10.85
N PHE A 152 -2.16 11.05 -11.19
CA PHE A 152 -1.87 10.00 -10.23
C PHE A 152 -0.69 9.15 -10.71
N TRP A 153 -0.01 8.50 -9.75
CA TRP A 153 1.09 7.58 -10.01
C TRP A 153 0.58 6.18 -10.31
N VAL A 154 1.30 5.49 -11.18
CA VAL A 154 1.11 4.07 -11.49
C VAL A 154 2.47 3.39 -11.46
N TRP A 155 2.58 2.28 -10.71
CA TRP A 155 3.75 1.43 -10.76
C TRP A 155 3.55 0.32 -11.80
N PRO A 156 4.53 0.05 -12.67
CA PRO A 156 4.45 -1.03 -13.63
C PRO A 156 4.45 -2.38 -12.91
N HIS A 157 3.52 -3.25 -13.32
CA HIS A 157 3.46 -4.64 -12.92
C HIS A 157 2.88 -5.45 -14.10
N PRO A 158 3.38 -6.67 -14.39
CA PRO A 158 2.93 -7.44 -15.55
C PRO A 158 1.41 -7.65 -15.59
N ASP A 159 0.84 -8.11 -14.48
CA ASP A 159 -0.55 -8.57 -14.43
C ASP A 159 -1.49 -7.67 -13.62
N HIS A 160 -0.96 -6.65 -12.97
CA HIS A 160 -1.70 -5.89 -11.95
C HIS A 160 -1.52 -4.39 -12.13
N TYR A 161 -2.52 -3.66 -11.68
CA TYR A 161 -2.54 -2.21 -11.77
C TYR A 161 -2.28 -1.63 -10.38
N ILE A 162 -1.07 -1.14 -10.14
CA ILE A 162 -0.66 -0.54 -8.87
C ILE A 162 -0.78 0.98 -9.01
N TRP A 163 -1.70 1.62 -8.31
CA TRP A 163 -2.05 3.04 -8.51
C TRP A 163 -2.60 3.67 -7.22
N GLY A 164 -2.93 4.95 -7.27
CA GLY A 164 -3.56 5.66 -6.14
C GLY A 164 -2.64 5.74 -4.92
N ALA A 165 -3.23 5.58 -3.73
CA ALA A 165 -2.52 5.68 -2.45
C ALA A 165 -1.29 4.76 -2.37
N THR A 166 -1.42 3.52 -2.84
CA THR A 166 -0.32 2.55 -2.85
C THR A 166 0.84 3.02 -3.70
N ALA A 167 0.56 3.47 -4.93
CA ALA A 167 1.62 4.01 -5.81
C ALA A 167 2.24 5.29 -5.24
N ALA A 168 1.45 6.16 -4.59
CA ALA A 168 1.98 7.37 -3.95
C ALA A 168 2.91 7.05 -2.77
N ILE A 169 2.54 6.09 -1.93
CA ILE A 169 3.39 5.60 -0.83
C ILE A 169 4.67 4.95 -1.39
N LEU A 170 4.57 4.15 -2.47
CA LEU A 170 5.75 3.58 -3.15
C LEU A 170 6.69 4.68 -3.70
N VAL A 171 6.16 5.78 -4.25
CA VAL A 171 6.98 6.93 -4.66
C VAL A 171 7.73 7.54 -3.46
N HIS A 172 7.08 7.66 -2.30
CA HIS A 172 7.73 8.17 -1.09
C HIS A 172 8.84 7.24 -0.61
N LEU A 173 8.56 5.92 -0.56
CA LEU A 173 9.55 4.92 -0.20
C LEU A 173 10.76 4.96 -1.15
N ALA A 174 10.52 4.97 -2.46
CA ALA A 174 11.56 5.01 -3.47
C ALA A 174 12.46 6.25 -3.32
N ARG A 175 11.90 7.42 -3.00
CA ARG A 175 12.69 8.65 -2.75
C ARG A 175 13.60 8.54 -1.53
N ILE A 176 13.15 7.85 -0.47
CA ILE A 176 13.95 7.66 0.75
C ILE A 176 15.08 6.65 0.52
N LEU A 177 14.79 5.58 -0.23
CA LEU A 177 15.75 4.50 -0.45
C LEU A 177 16.76 4.81 -1.56
N ARG A 178 16.44 5.70 -2.49
CA ARG A 178 17.41 6.16 -3.49
C ARG A 178 18.46 7.03 -2.80
N PRO A 179 19.77 6.75 -2.99
CA PRO A 179 20.80 7.62 -2.46
C PRO A 179 20.59 9.04 -2.98
N SER A 180 20.66 10.01 -2.08
CA SER A 180 20.86 11.41 -2.47
C SER A 180 22.18 11.46 -3.24
N GLY A 181 22.12 11.84 -4.52
CA GLY A 181 23.32 12.11 -5.31
C GLY A 181 24.17 13.21 -4.70
#